data_AF-Q8Z3A2-F1
#
_entry.id   AF-Q8Z3A2-F1
#
_cell.length_a   1.000
_cell.length_b   1.000
_cell.length_c   1.000
_cell.angle_alpha   90.00
_cell.angle_beta   90.00
_cell.angle_gamma   90.00
#
_symmetry.space_group_name_H-M   'P 1'
#
loop_
_entity.id
_entity.type
_entity.pdbx_description
1 polymer ?
#
loop_
_entity_poly.entity_id
_entity_poly.type
_entity_poly.pdbx_seq_one_letter_code
_entity_poly.pdbx_strand_id
1 'polypeptide(L)'
;MDVFIKGYYMSINNPILIYVNKKRQIKLALFYSVLAIVFMMSLFLNYSIMLKMMCVFFIILMIAGASAYWYSAFSGKPQLTLNQEGVTLHTTRLPIVYWHEIDYVGERVSDNTPVLAIFVKDIELYCQRITNEKMRNNFLSLLNKHGSNRVMNISLNDLDYDSDELQDIFKMAVARNLEQ
;
A
#
# COMPACT_ATOMS: atom_id res chain seq x y z
N MET A 1 13.66 19.76 -8.70
CA MET A 1 12.47 20.20 -7.92
C MET A 1 12.83 20.05 -6.44
N ASP A 2 12.92 21.14 -5.68
CA ASP A 2 13.36 21.09 -4.29
C ASP A 2 12.16 21.12 -3.35
N VAL A 3 12.13 20.26 -2.33
CA VAL A 3 11.09 20.13 -1.29
C VAL A 3 11.75 20.33 0.06
N PHE A 4 11.15 21.14 0.93
CA PHE A 4 11.77 21.50 2.19
C PHE A 4 11.46 20.44 3.26
N ILE A 5 12.47 19.76 3.81
CA ILE A 5 12.28 18.73 4.85
C ILE A 5 13.31 18.98 5.95
N LYS A 6 12.86 19.06 7.21
CA LYS A 6 13.70 19.31 8.41
C LYS A 6 14.66 20.52 8.30
N GLY A 7 14.22 21.63 7.72
CA GLY A 7 15.09 22.81 7.61
C GLY A 7 15.99 22.83 6.37
N TYR A 8 15.89 21.84 5.48
CA TYR A 8 16.72 21.73 4.28
C TYR A 8 15.87 21.71 3.00
N TYR A 9 16.32 22.41 1.95
CA TYR A 9 15.83 22.20 0.60
C TYR A 9 16.36 20.86 0.09
N MET A 10 15.54 19.81 0.12
CA MET A 10 15.82 18.54 -0.55
C MET A 10 15.42 18.65 -2.02
N SER A 11 16.41 18.72 -2.91
CA SER A 11 16.17 18.44 -4.31
C SER A 11 15.68 16.99 -4.47
N ILE A 12 14.43 16.78 -4.89
CA ILE A 12 13.95 15.47 -5.40
C ILE A 12 14.60 15.20 -6.77
N ASN A 13 15.88 15.50 -6.97
CA ASN A 13 16.62 15.03 -8.14
C ASN A 13 16.83 13.52 -8.06
N ASN A 14 16.75 12.93 -6.86
CA ASN A 14 16.76 11.49 -6.63
C ASN A 14 15.38 11.02 -6.13
N PRO A 15 14.83 9.93 -6.70
CA PRO A 15 13.56 9.39 -6.25
C PRO A 15 13.66 8.88 -4.81
N ILE A 16 12.69 9.25 -3.97
CA ILE A 16 12.56 8.71 -2.62
C ILE A 16 11.89 7.35 -2.74
N LEU A 17 12.64 6.30 -2.40
CA LEU A 17 12.17 4.91 -2.44
C LEU A 17 11.77 4.48 -1.03
N ILE A 18 10.48 4.21 -0.85
CA ILE A 18 9.94 3.76 0.42
C ILE A 18 9.58 2.29 0.30
N TYR A 19 10.15 1.48 1.19
CA TYR A 19 10.02 0.03 1.19
C TYR A 19 8.94 -0.43 2.18
N VAL A 20 8.58 -1.70 2.06
CA VAL A 20 7.70 -2.37 3.04
C VAL A 20 8.37 -2.40 4.42
N ASN A 21 7.58 -2.28 5.48
CA ASN A 21 8.03 -2.42 6.86
C ASN A 21 8.50 -3.86 7.12
N LYS A 22 9.79 -4.13 6.91
CA LYS A 22 10.36 -5.48 7.00
C LYS A 22 10.10 -6.11 8.36
N LYS A 23 10.21 -5.34 9.44
CA LYS A 23 9.97 -5.82 10.81
C LYS A 23 8.54 -6.33 10.97
N ARG A 24 7.55 -5.61 10.44
CA ARG A 24 6.15 -6.03 10.47
C ARG A 24 5.92 -7.26 9.57
N GLN A 25 6.44 -7.26 8.36
CA GLN A 25 6.29 -8.38 7.43
C GLN A 25 6.88 -9.68 7.98
N ILE A 26 8.07 -9.61 8.60
CA ILE A 26 8.70 -10.77 9.25
C ILE A 26 7.86 -11.26 10.44
N LYS A 27 7.35 -10.35 11.29
CA LYS A 27 6.47 -10.74 12.42
C LYS A 27 5.21 -11.48 11.93
N LEU A 28 4.58 -10.98 10.86
CA LEU A 28 3.43 -11.65 10.26
C LEU A 28 3.83 -13.01 9.67
N ALA A 29 4.90 -13.07 8.89
CA ALA A 29 5.39 -14.31 8.31
C ALA A 29 5.65 -15.39 9.38
N LEU A 30 6.27 -15.01 10.49
CA LEU A 30 6.49 -15.90 11.64
C LEU A 30 5.19 -16.35 12.29
N PHE A 31 4.24 -15.44 12.49
CA PHE A 31 2.93 -15.77 13.06
C PHE A 31 2.18 -16.82 12.22
N TYR A 32 2.10 -16.62 10.90
CA TYR A 32 1.50 -17.59 9.98
C TYR A 32 2.27 -18.92 9.98
N SER A 33 3.60 -18.88 10.06
CA SER A 33 4.43 -20.09 10.13
C SER A 33 4.16 -20.90 11.41
N VAL A 34 4.04 -20.24 12.57
CA VAL A 34 3.72 -20.87 13.85
C VAL A 34 2.31 -21.48 13.82
N LEU A 35 1.31 -20.76 13.30
CA LEU A 35 -0.03 -21.30 13.15
C LEU A 35 -0.05 -22.55 12.25
N ALA A 36 0.67 -22.53 11.13
CA ALA A 36 0.77 -23.69 10.25
C ALA A 36 1.34 -24.92 10.99
N ILE A 37 2.36 -24.73 11.83
CA ILE A 37 2.95 -25.81 12.65
C ILE A 37 1.95 -26.36 13.66
N VAL A 38 1.21 -25.49 14.36
CA VAL A 38 0.17 -25.90 15.32
C VAL A 38 -0.91 -26.73 14.62
N PHE A 39 -1.38 -26.29 13.44
CA PHE A 39 -2.34 -27.07 12.67
C PHE A 39 -1.74 -28.39 12.16
N MET A 40 -0.46 -28.42 11.76
CA MET A 40 0.20 -29.68 11.40
C MET A 40 0.24 -30.67 12.56
N MET A 41 0.55 -30.21 13.78
CA MET A 41 0.50 -31.05 14.98
C MET A 41 -0.93 -31.57 15.25
N SER A 42 -1.96 -30.77 14.96
CA SER A 42 -3.35 -31.18 15.15
C SER A 42 -3.80 -32.35 14.26
N LEU A 43 -3.10 -32.63 13.15
CA LEU A 43 -3.43 -33.75 12.25
C LEU A 43 -3.20 -35.13 12.89
N PHE A 44 -2.31 -35.19 13.88
CA PHE A 44 -1.98 -36.41 14.62
C PHE A 44 -2.97 -36.72 15.74
N LEU A 45 -3.86 -35.78 16.07
CA LEU A 45 -4.91 -35.99 17.05
C LEU A 45 -6.03 -36.87 16.45
N ASN A 46 -6.71 -37.62 17.33
CA ASN A 46 -7.72 -38.59 16.92
C ASN A 46 -9.08 -37.91 16.69
N TYR A 47 -9.19 -37.16 15.59
CA TYR A 47 -10.42 -36.50 15.13
C TYR A 47 -10.95 -37.11 13.82
N SER A 48 -12.19 -36.77 13.46
CA SER A 48 -12.83 -37.23 12.23
C SER A 48 -12.06 -36.81 10.98
N ILE A 49 -12.19 -37.60 9.91
CA ILE A 49 -11.52 -37.35 8.62
C ILE A 49 -11.88 -35.97 8.06
N MET A 50 -13.13 -35.53 8.22
CA MET A 50 -13.59 -34.21 7.77
C MET A 50 -12.82 -33.07 8.44
N LEU A 51 -12.54 -33.19 9.75
CA LEU A 51 -11.81 -32.17 10.51
C LEU A 51 -10.33 -32.13 10.10
N LYS A 52 -9.73 -33.29 9.79
CA LYS A 52 -8.36 -33.37 9.25
C LYS A 52 -8.24 -32.68 7.89
N MET A 53 -9.21 -32.88 6.99
CA MET A 53 -9.23 -32.20 5.69
C MET A 53 -9.33 -30.68 5.83
N MET A 54 -10.14 -30.20 6.78
CA MET A 54 -10.23 -28.77 7.11
C MET A 54 -8.89 -28.23 7.65
N CYS A 55 -8.22 -28.96 8.54
CA CYS A 55 -6.88 -28.58 9.01
C CYS A 55 -5.86 -28.52 7.87
N VAL A 56 -5.85 -29.50 6.96
CA VAL A 56 -4.97 -29.48 5.77
C VAL A 56 -5.22 -28.23 4.92
N PHE A 57 -6.48 -27.87 4.68
CA PHE A 57 -6.81 -26.65 3.96
C PHE A 57 -6.26 -25.39 4.65
N PHE A 58 -6.42 -25.28 5.97
CA PHE A 58 -5.86 -24.15 6.72
C PHE A 58 -4.33 -24.14 6.72
N ILE A 59 -3.67 -25.29 6.81
CA ILE A 59 -2.20 -25.37 6.72
C ILE A 59 -1.72 -24.80 5.39
N ILE A 60 -2.35 -25.19 4.27
CA ILE A 60 -2.00 -24.68 2.95
C ILE A 60 -2.18 -23.16 2.89
N LEU A 61 -3.30 -22.63 3.41
CA LEU A 61 -3.53 -21.19 3.48
C LEU A 61 -2.48 -20.46 4.32
N MET A 62 -2.11 -21.02 5.48
CA MET A 62 -1.13 -20.41 6.38
C MET A 62 0.28 -20.43 5.79
N ILE A 63 0.68 -21.51 5.11
CA ILE A 63 1.95 -21.59 4.39
C ILE A 63 1.97 -20.58 3.24
N ALA A 64 0.91 -20.52 2.43
CA ALA A 64 0.81 -19.55 1.33
C ALA A 64 0.91 -18.10 1.85
N GLY A 65 0.22 -17.79 2.95
CA GLY A 65 0.31 -16.50 3.62
C GLY A 65 1.72 -16.19 4.12
N ALA A 66 2.35 -17.12 4.84
CA ALA A 66 3.72 -16.97 5.31
C ALA A 66 4.71 -16.73 4.16
N SER A 67 4.60 -17.50 3.08
CA SER A 67 5.44 -17.33 1.88
C SER A 67 5.27 -15.96 1.24
N ALA A 68 4.04 -15.43 1.15
CA ALA A 68 3.78 -14.10 0.60
C ALA A 68 4.43 -13.00 1.45
N TYR A 69 4.34 -13.10 2.78
CA TYR A 69 4.95 -12.13 3.69
C TYR A 69 6.48 -12.21 3.71
N TRP A 70 7.05 -13.41 3.66
CA TRP A 70 8.49 -13.60 3.48
C TRP A 70 9.00 -13.02 2.17
N TYR A 71 8.30 -13.29 1.07
CA TYR A 71 8.63 -12.72 -0.24
C TYR A 71 8.57 -11.19 -0.21
N SER A 72 7.52 -10.61 0.38
CA SER A 72 7.38 -9.16 0.52
C SER A 72 8.57 -8.56 1.27
N ALA A 73 8.94 -9.12 2.42
CA ALA A 73 10.04 -8.65 3.26
C ALA A 73 11.41 -8.64 2.56
N PHE A 74 11.64 -9.60 1.65
CA PHE A 74 12.92 -9.79 0.97
C PHE A 74 12.92 -9.42 -0.52
N SER A 75 11.79 -8.96 -1.07
CA SER A 75 11.67 -8.63 -2.49
C SER A 75 12.62 -7.53 -2.95
N GLY A 76 13.07 -6.66 -2.02
CA GLY A 76 13.89 -5.48 -2.32
C GLY A 76 13.18 -4.46 -3.22
N LYS A 77 11.89 -4.62 -3.48
CA LYS A 77 11.09 -3.73 -4.32
C LYS A 77 10.51 -2.60 -3.47
N PRO A 78 10.59 -1.34 -3.92
CA PRO A 78 9.91 -0.24 -3.23
C PRO A 78 8.40 -0.45 -3.29
N GLN A 79 7.73 -0.14 -2.20
CA GLN A 79 6.27 -0.13 -2.15
C GLN A 79 5.72 1.19 -2.71
N LEU A 80 6.38 2.30 -2.38
CA LEU A 80 6.02 3.65 -2.76
C LEU A 80 7.25 4.36 -3.29
N THR A 81 7.10 5.09 -4.39
CA THR A 81 8.13 5.95 -4.95
C THR A 81 7.59 7.36 -5.10
N LEU A 82 8.31 8.32 -4.53
CA LEU A 82 8.05 9.75 -4.69
C LEU A 82 9.14 10.32 -5.59
N ASN A 83 8.76 10.89 -6.72
CA ASN A 83 9.67 11.54 -7.66
C ASN A 83 9.22 12.98 -7.92
N GLN A 84 9.86 13.68 -8.86
CA GLN A 84 9.50 15.06 -9.21
C GLN A 84 8.13 15.17 -9.89
N GLU A 85 7.71 14.12 -10.57
CA GLU A 85 6.47 14.13 -11.33
C GLU A 85 5.27 13.88 -10.42
N GLY A 86 5.40 12.98 -9.46
CA GLY A 86 4.29 12.52 -8.66
C GLY A 86 4.60 11.34 -7.75
N VAL A 87 3.56 10.55 -7.55
CA VAL A 87 3.50 9.45 -6.60
C VAL A 87 3.17 8.17 -7.35
N THR A 88 4.04 7.16 -7.18
CA THR A 88 3.83 5.82 -7.72
C THR A 88 3.71 4.80 -6.60
N LEU A 89 2.58 4.11 -6.53
CA LEU A 89 2.35 3.02 -5.58
C LEU A 89 2.44 1.68 -6.32
N HIS A 90 3.55 0.97 -6.14
CA HIS A 90 3.90 -0.25 -6.88
C HIS A 90 3.04 -1.47 -6.53
N THR A 91 2.32 -1.42 -5.41
CA THR A 91 1.34 -2.45 -5.06
C THR A 91 0.08 -2.37 -5.92
N THR A 92 -0.20 -1.20 -6.48
CA THR A 92 -1.29 -0.99 -7.42
C THR A 92 -0.76 -0.97 -8.85
N ARG A 93 -1.53 -1.52 -9.79
CA ARG A 93 -1.22 -1.37 -11.23
C ARG A 93 -1.74 -0.03 -11.79
N LEU A 94 -1.97 0.93 -10.92
CA LEU A 94 -2.49 2.25 -11.27
C LEU A 94 -1.35 3.12 -11.84
N PRO A 95 -1.67 4.05 -12.76
CA PRO A 95 -0.68 4.99 -13.28
C PRO A 95 -0.21 5.95 -12.18
N ILE A 96 0.92 6.62 -12.45
CA ILE A 96 1.44 7.69 -11.58
C ILE A 96 0.36 8.75 -11.33
N VAL A 97 0.27 9.22 -10.09
CA VAL A 97 -0.55 10.38 -9.71
C VAL A 97 0.38 11.58 -9.70
N TYR A 98 0.23 12.51 -10.64
CA TYR A 98 1.12 13.66 -10.73
C TYR A 98 0.81 14.67 -9.63
N TRP A 99 1.83 15.35 -9.12
CA TRP A 99 1.65 16.29 -8.00
C TRP A 99 0.66 17.43 -8.32
N HIS A 100 0.63 17.92 -9.56
CA HIS A 100 -0.26 19.00 -10.00
C HIS A 100 -1.74 18.59 -10.07
N GLU A 101 -2.02 17.29 -10.12
CA GLU A 101 -3.36 16.72 -10.18
C GLU A 101 -3.91 16.38 -8.80
N ILE A 102 -3.05 16.36 -7.79
CA ILE A 102 -3.47 16.14 -6.40
C ILE A 102 -4.15 17.42 -5.93
N ASP A 103 -5.37 17.26 -5.45
CA ASP A 103 -6.16 18.34 -4.85
C ASP A 103 -5.78 18.51 -3.38
N TYR A 104 -5.91 17.41 -2.61
CA TYR A 104 -5.49 17.38 -1.22
C TYR A 104 -5.13 15.95 -0.79
N VAL A 105 -4.42 15.86 0.34
CA VAL A 105 -4.04 14.60 0.97
C VAL A 105 -4.54 14.62 2.40
N GLY A 106 -5.27 13.56 2.80
CA GLY A 106 -5.89 13.47 4.11
C GLY A 106 -5.58 12.17 4.83
N GLU A 107 -5.43 12.25 6.15
CA GLU A 107 -5.33 11.07 6.99
C GLU A 107 -6.73 10.50 7.24
N ARG A 108 -6.87 9.19 7.06
CA ARG A 108 -8.09 8.46 7.34
C ARG A 108 -7.77 7.14 8.03
N VAL A 109 -8.77 6.57 8.68
CA VAL A 109 -8.74 5.19 9.13
C VAL A 109 -9.53 4.34 8.15
N SER A 110 -8.90 3.34 7.55
CA SER A 110 -9.53 2.34 6.70
C SER A 110 -9.29 0.98 7.34
N ASP A 111 -10.35 0.24 7.66
CA ASP A 111 -10.26 -1.10 8.27
C ASP A 111 -9.33 -1.13 9.50
N ASN A 112 -9.54 -0.18 10.43
CA ASN A 112 -8.72 0.04 11.63
C ASN A 112 -7.22 0.29 11.37
N THR A 113 -6.84 0.65 10.14
CA THR A 113 -5.48 0.98 9.75
C THR A 113 -5.39 2.46 9.36
N PRO A 114 -4.43 3.23 9.89
CA PRO A 114 -4.19 4.59 9.44
C PRO A 114 -3.66 4.57 8.00
N VAL A 115 -4.32 5.35 7.13
CA VAL A 115 -4.00 5.47 5.72
C VAL A 115 -3.87 6.93 5.31
N LEU A 116 -2.92 7.21 4.43
CA LEU A 116 -2.82 8.45 3.69
C LEU A 116 -3.69 8.35 2.44
N ALA A 117 -4.78 9.11 2.38
CA ALA A 117 -5.69 9.14 1.26
C ALA A 117 -5.34 10.28 0.31
N ILE A 118 -5.10 9.96 -0.97
CA ILE A 118 -4.78 10.92 -2.03
C ILE A 118 -6.05 11.23 -2.83
N PHE A 119 -6.40 12.51 -2.90
CA PHE A 119 -7.53 13.01 -3.66
C PHE A 119 -7.02 13.78 -4.88
N VAL A 120 -7.63 13.52 -6.05
CA VAL A 120 -7.26 14.20 -7.30
C VAL A 120 -8.33 15.21 -7.71
N LYS A 121 -7.89 16.25 -8.43
CA LYS A 121 -8.76 17.32 -8.94
C LYS A 121 -9.74 16.80 -9.98
N ASP A 122 -9.25 16.07 -10.97
CA ASP A 122 -10.04 15.49 -12.06
C ASP A 122 -9.82 13.98 -12.13
N ILE A 123 -10.84 13.23 -11.71
CA ILE A 123 -10.76 11.77 -11.68
C ILE A 123 -11.01 11.14 -13.05
N GLU A 124 -11.76 11.81 -13.92
CA GLU A 124 -12.04 11.32 -15.27
C GLU A 124 -10.76 11.35 -16.09
N LEU A 125 -10.01 12.45 -16.02
CA LEU A 125 -8.71 12.60 -16.67
C LEU A 125 -7.71 11.56 -16.16
N TYR A 126 -7.66 11.34 -14.84
CA TYR A 126 -6.81 10.30 -14.27
C TYR A 126 -7.19 8.90 -14.79
N CYS A 127 -8.50 8.60 -14.87
CA CYS A 127 -9.00 7.31 -15.35
C CYS A 127 -8.68 7.05 -16.82
N GLN A 128 -8.59 8.08 -17.67
CA GLN A 128 -8.21 7.92 -19.07
C GLN A 128 -6.80 7.34 -19.24
N ARG A 129 -5.91 7.56 -18.27
CA ARG A 129 -4.55 6.99 -18.29
C ARG A 129 -4.47 5.53 -17.85
N ILE A 130 -5.56 4.98 -17.31
CA ILE A 130 -5.63 3.55 -17.02
C ILE A 130 -5.85 2.83 -18.35
N THR A 131 -4.76 2.32 -18.93
CA THR A 131 -4.75 1.68 -20.26
C THR A 131 -5.57 0.39 -20.31
N ASN A 132 -5.71 -0.32 -19.19
CA ASN A 132 -6.50 -1.54 -19.11
C ASN A 132 -7.98 -1.22 -18.84
N GLU A 133 -8.85 -1.46 -19.83
CA GLU A 133 -10.29 -1.13 -19.73
C GLU A 133 -10.99 -1.83 -18.57
N LYS A 134 -10.70 -3.11 -18.32
CA LYS A 134 -11.29 -3.85 -17.19
C LYS A 134 -10.89 -3.22 -15.86
N MET A 135 -9.63 -2.82 -15.73
CA MET A 135 -9.13 -2.15 -14.53
C MET A 135 -9.74 -0.76 -14.37
N ARG A 136 -9.83 0.01 -15.46
CA ARG A 136 -10.46 1.34 -15.48
C ARG A 136 -11.91 1.27 -15.03
N ASN A 137 -12.68 0.32 -15.56
CA ASN A 137 -14.10 0.15 -15.20
C ASN A 137 -14.26 -0.30 -13.74
N ASN A 138 -13.41 -1.20 -13.25
CA ASN A 138 -13.41 -1.61 -11.85
C ASN A 138 -13.07 -0.42 -10.93
N PHE A 139 -12.09 0.39 -11.33
CA PHE A 139 -11.67 1.56 -10.58
C PHE A 139 -12.78 2.62 -10.52
N LEU A 140 -13.40 2.95 -11.66
CA LEU A 140 -14.56 3.84 -11.73
C LEU A 140 -15.74 3.34 -10.90
N SER A 141 -16.02 2.03 -10.92
CA SER A 141 -17.07 1.43 -10.11
C SER A 141 -16.80 1.61 -8.61
N LEU A 142 -15.56 1.42 -8.17
CA LEU A 142 -15.16 1.64 -6.78
C LEU A 142 -15.30 3.11 -6.37
N LEU A 143 -14.88 4.04 -7.23
CA LEU A 143 -15.00 5.47 -6.98
C LEU A 143 -16.46 5.92 -6.86
N ASN A 144 -17.31 5.48 -7.80
CA ASN A 144 -18.73 5.80 -7.81
C ASN A 144 -19.45 5.26 -6.56
N LYS A 145 -19.08 4.05 -6.10
CA LYS A 145 -19.62 3.47 -4.88
C LYS A 145 -19.28 4.27 -3.62
N HIS A 146 -18.12 4.92 -3.60
CA HIS A 146 -17.64 5.71 -2.46
C HIS A 146 -17.91 7.21 -2.58
N GLY A 147 -18.48 7.67 -3.71
CA GLY A 147 -18.79 9.08 -3.95
C GLY A 147 -17.61 10.01 -3.71
N SER A 148 -16.39 9.57 -4.06
CA SER A 148 -15.18 10.24 -3.62
C SER A 148 -14.14 10.31 -4.74
N ASN A 149 -13.52 11.48 -4.90
CA ASN A 149 -12.38 11.70 -5.80
C ASN A 149 -11.07 11.07 -5.28
N ARG A 150 -11.18 10.09 -4.39
CA ARG A 150 -10.07 9.42 -3.71
C ARG A 150 -9.51 8.34 -4.59
N VAL A 151 -8.31 8.57 -5.10
CA VAL A 151 -7.67 7.66 -6.06
C VAL A 151 -6.84 6.59 -5.36
N MET A 152 -6.25 6.90 -4.20
CA MET A 152 -5.27 6.01 -3.58
C MET A 152 -5.32 6.08 -2.06
N ASN A 153 -5.20 4.91 -1.41
CA ASN A 153 -4.93 4.78 0.03
C ASN A 153 -3.55 4.16 0.21
N ILE A 154 -2.69 4.85 0.94
CA ILE A 154 -1.37 4.35 1.32
C ILE A 154 -1.42 3.97 2.80
N SER A 155 -1.32 2.68 3.10
CA SER A 155 -1.28 2.18 4.47
C SER A 155 0.04 2.59 5.13
N LEU A 156 -0.05 3.41 6.18
CA LEU A 156 1.12 3.96 6.87
C LEU A 156 1.85 2.87 7.66
N ASN A 157 1.12 1.90 8.20
CA ASN A 157 1.71 0.78 8.95
C ASN A 157 2.49 -0.20 8.05
N ASP A 158 2.26 -0.19 6.74
CA ASP A 158 2.94 -1.10 5.81
C ASP A 158 4.28 -0.55 5.31
N LEU A 159 4.57 0.73 5.55
CA LEU A 159 5.79 1.39 5.09
C LEU A 159 6.89 1.37 6.15
N ASP A 160 8.13 1.22 5.70
CA ASP A 160 9.34 1.43 6.51
C ASP A 160 9.75 2.91 6.46
N TYR A 161 8.84 3.77 6.90
CA TYR A 161 9.04 5.22 6.87
C TYR A 161 8.23 5.88 8.00
N ASP A 162 8.70 7.04 8.45
CA ASP A 162 8.01 7.82 9.46
C ASP A 162 6.72 8.43 8.87
N SER A 163 5.59 8.17 9.51
CA SER A 163 4.28 8.61 9.01
C SER A 163 4.17 10.12 8.94
N ASP A 164 4.72 10.82 9.93
CA ASP A 164 4.58 12.26 10.08
C ASP A 164 5.47 12.95 9.04
N GLU A 165 6.69 12.45 8.85
CA GLU A 165 7.57 12.91 7.77
C GLU A 165 6.94 12.68 6.38
N LEU A 166 6.31 11.51 6.15
CA LEU A 166 5.63 11.25 4.88
C LEU A 166 4.49 12.23 4.65
N GLN A 167 3.68 12.48 5.69
CA GLN A 167 2.57 13.43 5.60
C GLN A 167 3.06 14.84 5.27
N ASP A 168 4.13 15.30 5.92
CA ASP A 168 4.70 16.62 5.69
C ASP A 168 5.21 16.77 4.26
N ILE A 169 5.86 15.74 3.71
CA ILE A 169 6.29 15.71 2.30
C ILE A 169 5.10 15.92 1.37
N PHE A 170 4.01 15.17 1.58
CA PHE A 170 2.82 15.27 0.73
C PHE A 170 2.12 16.63 0.89
N LYS A 171 1.96 17.14 2.11
CA LYS A 171 1.35 18.46 2.37
C LYS A 171 2.15 19.57 1.69
N MET A 172 3.47 19.54 1.81
CA MET A 172 4.33 20.56 1.18
C MET A 172 4.35 20.46 -0.34
N ALA A 173 4.38 19.25 -0.90
CA ALA A 173 4.34 19.05 -2.35
C ALA A 173 3.01 19.57 -2.94
N VAL A 174 1.88 19.33 -2.27
CA VAL A 174 0.57 19.84 -2.70
C VAL A 174 0.47 21.36 -2.54
N ALA A 175 0.88 21.92 -1.39
CA ALA A 175 0.82 23.36 -1.13
C ALA A 175 1.61 24.17 -2.19
N ARG A 176 2.81 23.71 -2.55
CA ARG A 176 3.64 24.39 -3.56
C ARG A 176 3.04 24.36 -4.97
N ASN A 177 2.24 23.34 -5.30
CA ASN A 177 1.54 23.30 -6.59
C ASN A 177 0.27 24.15 -6.61
N LEU A 178 -0.25 24.57 -5.47
CA LEU A 178 -1.36 25.52 -5.39
C LEU A 178 -0.87 26.97 -5.52
N GLU A 179 0.42 27.23 -5.26
CA GLU A 179 1.07 28.54 -5.39
C GLU A 179 1.65 28.80 -6.80
N GLN A 180 1.67 27.80 -7.69
CA GLN A 180 2.11 27.90 -9.09
C GLN A 180 0.93 27.99 -10.05
#